data_AF-A0A351WFC4-F1
#
_entry.id   AF-A0A351WFC4-F1
#
_cell.length_a   1.000
_cell.length_b   1.000
_cell.length_c   1.000
_cell.angle_alpha   90.00
_cell.angle_beta   90.00
_cell.angle_gamma   90.00
#
_symmetry.space_group_name_H-M   'P 1'
#
loop_
_entity.id
_entity.type
_entity.pdbx_description
1 polymer ?
#
loop_
_entity_poly.entity_id
_entity_poly.type
_entity_poly.pdbx_seq_one_letter_code
_entity_poly.pdbx_strand_id
1 'polypeptide(L)'
;MMQKMVVMLVSLAMAAGAARGADSTATKDVTQSLEQISVEVQKLISQGRIQNAFDFFRIMKNFGMTYQPSLAAPNDLVGKLDDEQLRLYAGVKLYDAIYAAAFMKRQEVADDVRTIEEIQTALDLRSHADINNSFLTTLKKAAADPESVDVQQLMEQLAADYVSEVPALMSSVEGADYLIDGLYGCVIELFYLGNMQYTEDNSQRLEEGFDQMKTAGNPKLLLELFAAFDRMDEPIRLSGETQEKLAVIRELYELDEADESGKMTDEEADPLWVALGAKIAAIRASILTPSAE
;
A
#
# COMPACT_ATOMS: atom_id res chain seq x y z
N MET A 1 19.99 -23.41 9.32
CA MET A 1 21.29 -22.70 9.24
C MET A 1 21.67 -22.26 7.80
N MET A 2 20.73 -22.23 6.83
CA MET A 2 21.01 -21.86 5.42
C MET A 2 20.40 -20.52 4.97
N GLN A 3 19.72 -19.79 5.85
CA GLN A 3 18.98 -18.57 5.48
C GLN A 3 19.83 -17.28 5.55
N LYS A 4 21.06 -17.36 6.09
CA LYS A 4 21.96 -16.20 6.24
C LYS A 4 22.94 -15.99 5.09
N MET A 5 23.06 -16.94 4.14
CA MET A 5 24.02 -16.81 3.03
C MET A 5 23.45 -16.07 1.81
N VAL A 6 22.12 -15.98 1.65
CA VAL A 6 21.51 -15.26 0.51
C VAL A 6 21.54 -13.74 0.74
N VAL A 7 21.40 -13.29 1.99
CA VAL A 7 21.41 -11.86 2.36
C VAL A 7 22.78 -11.20 2.11
N MET A 8 23.88 -11.96 2.20
CA MET A 8 25.23 -11.40 2.10
C MET A 8 25.68 -11.03 0.67
N LEU A 9 24.96 -11.47 -0.36
CA LEU A 9 25.27 -11.15 -1.76
C LEU A 9 24.56 -9.89 -2.27
N VAL A 10 23.53 -9.40 -1.56
CA VAL A 10 22.74 -8.23 -1.97
C VAL A 10 23.33 -6.92 -1.39
N SER A 11 24.01 -6.96 -0.24
CA SER A 11 24.53 -5.77 0.46
C SER A 11 25.77 -5.10 -0.15
N LEU A 12 26.23 -5.48 -1.35
CA LEU A 12 27.50 -4.98 -1.92
C LEU A 12 27.37 -4.01 -3.12
N ALA A 13 26.17 -3.52 -3.44
CA ALA A 13 25.98 -2.60 -4.58
C ALA A 13 25.63 -1.14 -4.20
N MET A 14 25.39 -0.83 -2.91
CA MET A 14 24.91 0.49 -2.47
C MET A 14 26.04 1.44 -2.00
N ALA A 15 27.17 1.46 -2.69
CA ALA A 15 28.19 2.47 -2.46
C ALA A 15 29.04 2.72 -3.71
N ALA A 16 28.68 3.72 -4.51
CA ALA A 16 29.64 4.67 -5.08
C ALA A 16 28.96 5.70 -6.00
N GLY A 17 28.92 6.94 -5.53
CA GLY A 17 29.07 8.08 -6.41
C GLY A 17 30.51 8.17 -6.94
N ALA A 18 30.63 8.54 -8.22
CA ALA A 18 31.81 8.99 -8.95
C ALA A 18 32.77 7.94 -9.55
N ALA A 19 32.52 7.54 -10.80
CA ALA A 19 33.52 7.58 -11.89
C ALA A 19 32.87 7.24 -13.24
N ARG A 20 32.88 8.22 -14.16
CA ARG A 20 32.42 8.08 -15.56
C ARG A 20 33.21 6.96 -16.25
N GLY A 21 32.55 5.83 -16.49
CA GLY A 21 33.11 4.63 -17.14
C GLY A 21 32.58 3.30 -16.61
N ALA A 22 31.94 3.28 -15.43
CA ALA A 22 31.44 2.07 -14.76
C ALA A 22 29.91 1.84 -14.86
N ASP A 23 29.16 2.74 -15.51
CA ASP A 23 27.68 2.75 -15.53
C ASP A 23 27.08 1.42 -16.04
N SER A 24 27.60 0.84 -17.12
CA SER A 24 26.91 -0.32 -17.71
C SER A 24 26.99 -1.61 -16.88
N THR A 25 27.97 -1.74 -15.98
CA THR A 25 28.15 -2.91 -15.12
C THR A 25 27.38 -2.73 -13.81
N ALA A 26 27.49 -1.56 -13.17
CA ALA A 26 26.73 -1.26 -11.95
C ALA A 26 25.21 -1.25 -12.21
N THR A 27 24.76 -0.66 -13.33
CA THR A 27 23.34 -0.70 -13.71
C THR A 27 22.87 -2.13 -14.00
N LYS A 28 23.69 -2.97 -14.65
CA LYS A 28 23.34 -4.39 -14.89
C LYS A 28 23.24 -5.20 -13.59
N ASP A 29 24.13 -4.96 -12.64
CA ASP A 29 24.13 -5.65 -11.35
C ASP A 29 22.89 -5.24 -10.51
N VAL A 30 22.50 -3.96 -10.56
CA VAL A 30 21.26 -3.46 -9.94
C VAL A 30 20.03 -4.07 -10.61
N THR A 31 19.96 -4.08 -11.95
CA THR A 31 18.82 -4.69 -12.67
C THR A 31 18.70 -6.19 -12.40
N GLN A 32 19.82 -6.94 -12.38
CA GLN A 32 19.79 -8.38 -12.06
C GLN A 32 19.35 -8.65 -10.61
N SER A 33 19.69 -7.76 -9.67
CA SER A 33 19.21 -7.84 -8.29
C SER A 33 17.70 -7.57 -8.23
N LEU A 34 17.22 -6.54 -8.92
CA LEU A 34 15.80 -6.18 -8.93
C LEU A 34 14.92 -7.24 -9.60
N GLU A 35 15.39 -7.91 -10.66
CA GLU A 35 14.67 -9.05 -11.28
C GLU A 35 14.48 -10.20 -10.28
N GLN A 36 15.51 -10.53 -9.49
CA GLN A 36 15.42 -11.57 -8.46
C GLN A 36 14.47 -11.16 -7.32
N ILE A 37 14.58 -9.91 -6.87
CA ILE A 37 13.70 -9.35 -5.84
C ILE A 37 12.26 -9.32 -6.37
N SER A 38 12.03 -9.01 -7.65
CA SER A 38 10.69 -8.98 -8.27
C SER A 38 9.94 -10.32 -8.16
N VAL A 39 10.64 -11.45 -8.32
CA VAL A 39 10.04 -12.78 -8.16
C VAL A 39 9.63 -13.02 -6.70
N GLU A 40 10.48 -12.63 -5.75
CA GLU A 40 10.14 -12.75 -4.33
C GLU A 40 9.00 -11.80 -3.95
N VAL A 41 8.98 -10.57 -4.45
CA VAL A 41 7.90 -9.59 -4.25
C VAL A 41 6.57 -10.12 -4.78
N GLN A 42 6.53 -10.64 -6.01
CA GLN A 42 5.31 -11.24 -6.58
C GLN A 42 4.81 -12.40 -5.71
N LYS A 43 5.74 -13.26 -5.24
CA LYS A 43 5.42 -14.37 -4.36
C LYS A 43 4.91 -13.88 -3.01
N LEU A 44 5.55 -12.89 -2.39
CA LEU A 44 5.14 -12.31 -1.11
C LEU A 44 3.75 -11.68 -1.23
N ILE A 45 3.50 -10.87 -2.27
CA ILE A 45 2.18 -10.25 -2.50
C ILE A 45 1.11 -11.33 -2.73
N SER A 46 1.41 -12.36 -3.52
CA SER A 46 0.47 -13.46 -3.79
C SER A 46 0.20 -14.32 -2.54
N GLN A 47 1.24 -14.64 -1.76
CA GLN A 47 1.14 -15.45 -0.54
C GLN A 47 0.54 -14.67 0.63
N GLY A 48 0.80 -13.37 0.69
CA GLY A 48 0.22 -12.41 1.63
C GLY A 48 -1.26 -12.14 1.39
N ARG A 49 -1.83 -12.74 0.32
CA ARG A 49 -3.25 -12.66 -0.03
C ARG A 49 -3.72 -11.21 -0.20
N ILE A 50 -3.01 -10.41 -1.02
CA ILE A 50 -3.42 -9.04 -1.35
C ILE A 50 -4.89 -8.93 -1.79
N GLN A 51 -5.43 -9.98 -2.39
CA GLN A 51 -6.85 -10.14 -2.70
C GLN A 51 -7.76 -9.91 -1.48
N ASN A 52 -7.37 -10.36 -0.29
CA ASN A 52 -8.14 -10.16 0.95
C ASN A 52 -8.16 -8.68 1.35
N ALA A 53 -7.04 -7.96 1.14
CA ALA A 53 -6.97 -6.52 1.38
C ALA A 53 -7.91 -5.75 0.45
N PHE A 54 -8.03 -6.19 -0.81
CA PHE A 54 -8.91 -5.57 -1.81
C PHE A 54 -10.37 -5.96 -1.56
N ASP A 55 -10.62 -7.17 -1.09
CA ASP A 55 -11.96 -7.70 -0.81
C ASP A 55 -12.58 -7.19 0.49
N PHE A 56 -11.78 -6.47 1.31
CA PHE A 56 -12.17 -5.90 2.60
C PHE A 56 -13.55 -5.22 2.55
N PHE A 57 -13.71 -4.23 1.68
CA PHE A 57 -14.94 -3.45 1.62
C PHE A 57 -16.14 -4.23 1.10
N ARG A 58 -15.94 -5.21 0.21
CA ARG A 58 -17.03 -6.10 -0.24
C ARG A 58 -17.55 -6.92 0.94
N ILE A 59 -16.65 -7.47 1.76
CA ILE A 59 -17.00 -8.23 2.95
C ILE A 59 -17.74 -7.32 3.93
N MET A 60 -17.16 -6.19 4.30
CA MET A 60 -17.72 -5.28 5.29
C MET A 60 -19.07 -4.68 4.87
N LYS A 61 -19.32 -4.50 3.57
CA LYS A 61 -20.64 -4.12 3.05
C LYS A 61 -21.74 -5.10 3.44
N ASN A 62 -21.45 -6.41 3.51
CA ASN A 62 -22.41 -7.42 3.98
C ASN A 62 -22.77 -7.25 5.47
N PHE A 63 -21.89 -6.58 6.22
CA PHE A 63 -22.06 -6.27 7.63
C PHE A 63 -22.65 -4.88 7.89
N GLY A 64 -23.10 -4.18 6.83
CA GLY A 64 -23.79 -2.89 6.95
C GLY A 64 -22.89 -1.68 6.77
N MET A 65 -21.62 -1.88 6.38
CA MET A 65 -20.74 -0.80 5.99
C MET A 65 -21.32 -0.02 4.80
N THR A 66 -21.19 1.30 4.82
CA THR A 66 -21.63 2.17 3.72
C THR A 66 -20.49 3.08 3.27
N TYR A 67 -20.56 3.53 2.01
CA TYR A 67 -19.57 4.46 1.47
C TYR A 67 -19.68 5.84 2.12
N GLN A 68 -18.56 6.33 2.63
CA GLN A 68 -18.41 7.65 3.24
C GLN A 68 -17.37 8.48 2.46
N PRO A 69 -17.82 9.45 1.64
CA PRO A 69 -16.91 10.28 0.86
C PRO A 69 -15.95 11.11 1.71
N SER A 70 -16.34 11.47 2.94
CA SER A 70 -15.52 12.25 3.87
C SER A 70 -14.27 11.53 4.36
N LEU A 71 -14.20 10.22 4.18
CA LEU A 71 -13.03 9.44 4.55
C LEU A 71 -11.99 9.40 3.43
N ALA A 72 -12.38 9.57 2.17
CA ALA A 72 -11.46 9.53 1.03
C ALA A 72 -10.48 10.72 1.05
N ALA A 73 -9.27 10.51 0.54
CA ALA A 73 -8.27 11.57 0.43
C ALA A 73 -8.66 12.58 -0.66
N PRO A 74 -8.31 13.88 -0.49
CA PRO A 74 -8.53 14.88 -1.53
C PRO A 74 -7.79 14.50 -2.82
N ASN A 75 -8.25 14.98 -3.97
CA ASN A 75 -7.71 14.64 -5.30
C ASN A 75 -6.81 15.74 -5.90
N ASP A 76 -6.58 16.85 -5.19
CA ASP A 76 -5.93 18.05 -5.70
C ASP A 76 -4.52 18.28 -5.12
N LEU A 77 -3.85 17.22 -4.66
CA LEU A 77 -2.53 17.31 -4.01
C LEU A 77 -1.35 17.12 -4.97
N VAL A 78 -1.58 16.67 -6.20
CA VAL A 78 -0.52 16.54 -7.21
C VAL A 78 0.10 17.91 -7.48
N GLY A 79 1.43 18.01 -7.41
CA GLY A 79 2.18 19.27 -7.54
C GLY A 79 2.28 20.09 -6.25
N LYS A 80 1.69 19.64 -5.13
CA LYS A 80 1.85 20.24 -3.79
C LYS A 80 2.69 19.37 -2.84
N LEU A 81 2.94 18.13 -3.22
CA LEU A 81 3.68 17.13 -2.43
C LEU A 81 5.06 16.91 -3.06
N ASP A 82 6.05 16.57 -2.24
CA ASP A 82 7.34 16.10 -2.73
C ASP A 82 7.26 14.67 -3.29
N ASP A 83 8.34 14.19 -3.92
CA ASP A 83 8.33 12.88 -4.59
C ASP A 83 8.07 11.71 -3.64
N GLU A 84 8.58 11.76 -2.39
CA GLU A 84 8.31 10.71 -1.40
C GLU A 84 6.84 10.72 -0.99
N GLN A 85 6.31 11.89 -0.66
CA GLN A 85 4.89 12.06 -0.34
C GLN A 85 3.99 11.66 -1.50
N LEU A 86 4.36 11.95 -2.76
CA LEU A 86 3.62 11.54 -3.95
C LEU A 86 3.53 10.02 -4.09
N ARG A 87 4.61 9.28 -3.85
CA ARG A 87 4.59 7.81 -3.91
C ARG A 87 3.68 7.21 -2.83
N LEU A 88 3.75 7.73 -1.61
CA LEU A 88 2.86 7.33 -0.51
C LEU A 88 1.39 7.66 -0.83
N TYR A 89 1.15 8.86 -1.37
CA TYR A 89 -0.17 9.32 -1.77
C TYR A 89 -0.77 8.49 -2.93
N ALA A 90 0.03 7.99 -3.87
CA ALA A 90 -0.44 7.05 -4.88
C ALA A 90 -1.02 5.78 -4.26
N GLY A 91 -0.39 5.27 -3.19
CA GLY A 91 -0.90 4.17 -2.38
C GLY A 91 -2.25 4.44 -1.75
N VAL A 92 -2.38 5.63 -1.14
CA VAL A 92 -3.64 6.12 -0.56
C VAL A 92 -4.74 6.18 -1.63
N LYS A 93 -4.45 6.79 -2.78
CA LYS A 93 -5.44 6.90 -3.88
C LYS A 93 -5.79 5.56 -4.52
N LEU A 94 -4.85 4.62 -4.59
CA LEU A 94 -5.12 3.26 -5.05
C LEU A 94 -6.17 2.59 -4.16
N TYR A 95 -6.02 2.74 -2.85
CA TYR A 95 -6.97 2.14 -1.90
C TYR A 95 -8.32 2.87 -1.88
N ASP A 96 -8.33 4.21 -2.01
CA ASP A 96 -9.56 4.99 -2.22
C ASP A 96 -10.34 4.51 -3.46
N ALA A 97 -9.65 4.24 -4.57
CA ALA A 97 -10.27 3.76 -5.79
C ALA A 97 -10.91 2.37 -5.61
N ILE A 98 -10.25 1.47 -4.87
CA ILE A 98 -10.80 0.15 -4.51
C ILE A 98 -12.03 0.31 -3.61
N TYR A 99 -11.95 1.18 -2.61
CA TYR A 99 -13.06 1.51 -1.72
C TYR A 99 -14.26 2.02 -2.52
N ALA A 100 -14.07 3.03 -3.36
CA ALA A 100 -15.11 3.56 -4.24
C ALA A 100 -15.69 2.46 -5.16
N ALA A 101 -14.86 1.60 -5.73
CA ALA A 101 -15.28 0.52 -6.62
C ALA A 101 -16.14 -0.53 -5.91
N ALA A 102 -15.79 -0.94 -4.69
CA ALA A 102 -16.58 -1.89 -3.89
C ALA A 102 -18.01 -1.37 -3.59
N PHE A 103 -18.18 -0.05 -3.56
CA PHE A 103 -19.47 0.63 -3.39
C PHE A 103 -20.07 1.18 -4.70
N MET A 104 -19.52 0.79 -5.86
CA MET A 104 -20.02 1.16 -7.18
C MET A 104 -20.07 2.68 -7.42
N LYS A 105 -19.10 3.42 -6.87
CA LYS A 105 -18.99 4.88 -6.93
C LYS A 105 -18.20 5.33 -8.16
N ARG A 106 -18.91 5.40 -9.29
CA ARG A 106 -18.31 5.67 -10.61
C ARG A 106 -17.43 6.93 -10.66
N GLN A 107 -17.94 8.06 -10.16
CA GLN A 107 -17.25 9.34 -10.31
C GLN A 107 -15.98 9.36 -9.45
N GLU A 108 -16.09 8.81 -8.25
CA GLU A 108 -15.02 8.70 -7.27
C GLU A 108 -13.91 7.79 -7.80
N VAL A 109 -14.23 6.61 -8.34
CA VAL A 109 -13.24 5.75 -9.02
C VAL A 109 -12.55 6.49 -10.17
N ALA A 110 -13.29 7.23 -11.00
CA ALA A 110 -12.72 7.96 -12.12
C ALA A 110 -11.78 9.09 -11.68
N ASP A 111 -12.14 9.81 -10.62
CA ASP A 111 -11.31 10.87 -10.06
C ASP A 111 -10.04 10.31 -9.41
N ASP A 112 -10.15 9.22 -8.64
CA ASP A 112 -9.01 8.59 -7.98
C ASP A 112 -8.03 8.00 -9.01
N VAL A 113 -8.54 7.35 -10.06
CA VAL A 113 -7.72 6.83 -11.15
C VAL A 113 -7.01 7.97 -11.89
N ARG A 114 -7.70 9.08 -12.17
CA ARG A 114 -7.06 10.26 -12.79
C ARG A 114 -5.92 10.76 -11.92
N THR A 115 -6.14 10.90 -10.62
CA THR A 115 -5.12 11.34 -9.67
C THR A 115 -3.90 10.42 -9.68
N ILE A 116 -4.10 9.09 -9.71
CA ILE A 116 -2.97 8.14 -9.81
C ILE A 116 -2.19 8.34 -11.12
N GLU A 117 -2.86 8.51 -12.26
CA GLU A 117 -2.17 8.78 -13.53
C GLU A 117 -1.40 10.11 -13.52
N GLU A 118 -1.95 11.14 -12.86
CA GLU A 118 -1.27 12.42 -12.65
C GLU A 118 -0.03 12.25 -11.76
N ILE A 119 -0.10 11.44 -10.70
CA ILE A 119 1.07 11.10 -9.86
C ILE A 119 2.13 10.35 -10.67
N GLN A 120 1.75 9.32 -11.42
CA GLN A 120 2.68 8.56 -12.27
C GLN A 120 3.37 9.47 -13.29
N THR A 121 2.65 10.48 -13.80
CA THR A 121 3.19 11.48 -14.73
C THR A 121 4.15 12.43 -14.02
N ALA A 122 3.79 12.92 -12.82
CA ALA A 122 4.64 13.83 -12.04
C ALA A 122 5.96 13.17 -11.62
N LEU A 123 5.93 11.87 -11.32
CA LEU A 123 7.10 11.05 -11.00
C LEU A 123 7.86 10.51 -12.23
N ASP A 124 7.41 10.86 -13.44
CA ASP A 124 7.96 10.39 -14.73
C ASP A 124 8.14 8.86 -14.84
N LEU A 125 7.29 8.05 -14.20
CA LEU A 125 7.53 6.61 -14.07
C LEU A 125 7.62 5.86 -15.41
N ARG A 126 6.95 6.36 -16.46
CA ARG A 126 6.95 5.72 -17.79
C ARG A 126 8.29 5.87 -18.52
N SER A 127 9.17 6.78 -18.10
CA SER A 127 10.53 6.84 -18.62
C SER A 127 11.43 5.76 -18.00
N HIS A 128 11.02 5.20 -16.85
CA HIS A 128 11.78 4.23 -16.05
C HIS A 128 11.21 2.79 -16.09
N ALA A 129 9.91 2.63 -16.35
CA ALA A 129 9.21 1.36 -16.32
C ALA A 129 8.13 1.28 -17.43
N ASP A 130 8.00 0.10 -18.05
CA ASP A 130 6.95 -0.18 -19.04
C ASP A 130 5.62 -0.54 -18.35
N ILE A 131 5.02 0.46 -17.69
CA ILE A 131 3.79 0.29 -16.92
C ILE A 131 2.59 0.21 -17.86
N ASN A 132 2.00 -0.97 -17.97
CA ASN A 132 0.83 -1.22 -18.82
C ASN A 132 -0.49 -0.68 -18.23
N ASN A 133 -0.52 -0.33 -16.94
CA ASN A 133 -1.69 0.17 -16.22
C ASN A 133 -2.92 -0.75 -16.35
N SER A 134 -2.71 -2.06 -16.28
CA SER A 134 -3.78 -3.06 -16.28
C SER A 134 -4.77 -2.82 -15.14
N PHE A 135 -4.25 -2.52 -13.95
CA PHE A 135 -5.05 -2.25 -12.74
C PHE A 135 -5.98 -1.05 -12.94
N LEU A 136 -5.42 0.09 -13.39
CA LEU A 136 -6.20 1.30 -13.65
C LEU A 136 -7.19 1.11 -14.80
N THR A 137 -6.82 0.31 -15.80
CA THR A 137 -7.72 -0.04 -16.92
C THR A 137 -8.92 -0.85 -16.43
N THR A 138 -8.71 -1.80 -15.52
CA THR A 138 -9.78 -2.58 -14.90
C THR A 138 -10.71 -1.70 -14.07
N LEU A 139 -10.16 -0.78 -13.27
CA LEU A 139 -10.96 0.21 -12.54
C LEU A 139 -11.79 1.11 -13.47
N LYS A 140 -11.19 1.63 -14.56
CA LYS A 140 -11.90 2.46 -15.56
C LYS A 140 -13.06 1.70 -16.20
N LYS A 141 -12.87 0.41 -16.51
CA LYS A 141 -13.93 -0.45 -17.05
C LYS A 141 -15.05 -0.63 -16.04
N ALA A 142 -14.72 -0.93 -14.78
CA ALA A 142 -15.71 -1.07 -13.72
C ALA A 142 -16.49 0.24 -13.48
N ALA A 143 -15.83 1.40 -13.55
CA ALA A 143 -16.46 2.70 -13.42
C ALA A 143 -17.39 3.03 -14.60
N ALA A 144 -17.11 2.53 -15.81
CA ALA A 144 -17.92 2.85 -16.99
C ALA A 144 -19.34 2.26 -16.91
N ASP A 145 -19.49 1.07 -16.32
CA ASP A 145 -20.77 0.37 -16.14
C ASP A 145 -20.79 -0.41 -14.82
N PRO A 146 -20.94 0.26 -13.67
CA PRO A 146 -20.76 -0.37 -12.36
C PRO A 146 -21.87 -1.38 -12.02
N GLU A 147 -23.04 -1.28 -12.64
CA GLU A 147 -24.17 -2.18 -12.36
C GLU A 147 -24.00 -3.59 -12.96
N SER A 148 -23.15 -3.74 -13.98
CA SER A 148 -22.84 -5.04 -14.60
C SER A 148 -21.65 -5.74 -13.96
N VAL A 149 -21.01 -5.12 -12.97
CA VAL A 149 -19.80 -5.63 -12.34
C VAL A 149 -20.13 -6.59 -11.20
N ASP A 150 -19.60 -7.80 -11.28
CA ASP A 150 -19.44 -8.68 -10.12
C ASP A 150 -18.27 -8.15 -9.28
N VAL A 151 -18.59 -7.59 -8.11
CA VAL A 151 -17.58 -6.96 -7.22
C VAL A 151 -16.54 -7.97 -6.75
N GLN A 152 -16.91 -9.23 -6.52
CA GLN A 152 -15.93 -10.25 -6.11
C GLN A 152 -14.94 -10.52 -7.24
N GLN A 153 -15.43 -10.75 -8.46
CA GLN A 153 -14.57 -10.95 -9.62
C GLN A 153 -13.72 -9.72 -9.92
N LEU A 154 -14.24 -8.51 -9.68
CA LEU A 154 -13.47 -7.29 -9.79
C LEU A 154 -12.29 -7.28 -8.81
N MET A 155 -12.49 -7.58 -7.52
CA MET A 155 -11.40 -7.57 -6.53
C MET A 155 -10.34 -8.64 -6.85
N GLU A 156 -10.76 -9.83 -7.31
CA GLU A 156 -9.85 -10.88 -7.78
C GLU A 156 -9.03 -10.43 -9.00
N GLN A 157 -9.66 -9.78 -9.98
CA GLN A 157 -8.98 -9.25 -11.17
C GLN A 157 -8.02 -8.11 -10.81
N LEU A 158 -8.42 -7.19 -9.94
CA LEU A 158 -7.57 -6.09 -9.46
C LEU A 158 -6.31 -6.63 -8.75
N ALA A 159 -6.45 -7.66 -7.91
CA ALA A 159 -5.30 -8.30 -7.28
C ALA A 159 -4.35 -8.92 -8.31
N ALA A 160 -4.88 -9.62 -9.32
CA ALA A 160 -4.09 -10.22 -10.39
C ALA A 160 -3.38 -9.16 -11.26
N ASP A 161 -4.09 -8.09 -11.61
CA ASP A 161 -3.55 -6.96 -12.37
C ASP A 161 -2.41 -6.28 -11.60
N TYR A 162 -2.60 -6.03 -10.30
CA TYR A 162 -1.58 -5.46 -9.44
C TYR A 162 -0.29 -6.31 -9.39
N VAL A 163 -0.44 -7.63 -9.20
CA VAL A 163 0.72 -8.56 -9.23
C VAL A 163 1.41 -8.57 -10.59
N SER A 164 0.63 -8.44 -11.68
CA SER A 164 1.18 -8.43 -13.05
C SER A 164 2.04 -7.20 -13.38
N GLU A 165 1.83 -6.09 -12.66
CA GLU A 165 2.59 -4.84 -12.85
C GLU A 165 3.93 -4.84 -12.10
N VAL A 166 4.10 -5.71 -11.10
CA VAL A 166 5.32 -5.78 -10.27
C VAL A 166 6.60 -5.94 -11.10
N PRO A 167 6.72 -6.81 -12.11
CA PRO A 167 7.93 -6.91 -12.93
C PRO A 167 8.33 -5.60 -13.61
N ALA A 168 7.36 -4.85 -14.13
CA ALA A 168 7.61 -3.58 -14.80
C ALA A 168 8.04 -2.51 -13.79
N LEU A 169 7.35 -2.39 -12.65
CA LEU A 169 7.75 -1.46 -11.60
C LEU A 169 9.14 -1.79 -11.04
N MET A 170 9.48 -3.06 -10.96
CA MET A 170 10.78 -3.53 -10.50
C MET A 170 11.91 -3.40 -11.54
N SER A 171 11.66 -2.88 -12.75
CA SER A 171 12.72 -2.74 -13.75
C SER A 171 13.67 -1.55 -13.50
N SER A 172 13.35 -0.69 -12.53
CA SER A 172 14.12 0.50 -12.17
C SER A 172 14.04 0.76 -10.66
N VAL A 173 14.94 1.61 -10.14
CA VAL A 173 14.90 2.02 -8.73
C VAL A 173 13.67 2.89 -8.47
N GLU A 174 13.38 3.82 -9.39
CA GLU A 174 12.26 4.74 -9.28
C GLU A 174 10.91 3.99 -9.26
N GLY A 175 10.76 2.96 -10.09
CA GLY A 175 9.57 2.11 -10.08
C GLY A 175 9.46 1.23 -8.84
N ALA A 176 10.59 0.72 -8.32
CA ALA A 176 10.62 -0.06 -7.08
C ALA A 176 10.26 0.81 -5.87
N ASP A 177 10.76 2.04 -5.81
CA ASP A 177 10.40 3.01 -4.78
C ASP A 177 8.91 3.36 -4.85
N TYR A 178 8.36 3.57 -6.05
CA TYR A 178 6.93 3.79 -6.23
C TYR A 178 6.09 2.62 -5.72
N LEU A 179 6.51 1.38 -6.01
CA LEU A 179 5.81 0.18 -5.55
C LEU A 179 5.82 0.06 -4.01
N ILE A 180 6.99 0.23 -3.38
CA ILE A 180 7.17 0.02 -1.93
C ILE A 180 6.48 1.12 -1.12
N ASP A 181 6.72 2.38 -1.49
CA ASP A 181 6.09 3.52 -0.81
C ASP A 181 4.58 3.55 -1.09
N GLY A 182 4.15 3.18 -2.30
CA GLY A 182 2.74 3.00 -2.63
C GLY A 182 2.08 1.91 -1.79
N LEU A 183 2.74 0.77 -1.57
CA LEU A 183 2.21 -0.26 -0.66
C LEU A 183 2.12 0.23 0.78
N TYR A 184 3.10 1.01 1.25
CA TYR A 184 3.02 1.64 2.56
C TYR A 184 1.79 2.54 2.68
N GLY A 185 1.61 3.47 1.73
CA GLY A 185 0.45 4.36 1.72
C GLY A 185 -0.89 3.63 1.64
N CYS A 186 -0.96 2.56 0.84
CA CYS A 186 -2.13 1.68 0.74
C CYS A 186 -2.46 1.00 2.08
N VAL A 187 -1.45 0.51 2.80
CA VAL A 187 -1.64 -0.10 4.14
C VAL A 187 -2.13 0.96 5.13
N ILE A 188 -1.51 2.15 5.16
CA ILE A 188 -1.98 3.25 6.02
C ILE A 188 -3.45 3.60 5.73
N GLU A 189 -3.85 3.66 4.46
CA GLU A 189 -5.24 3.97 4.09
C GLU A 189 -6.22 2.88 4.49
N LEU A 190 -5.87 1.60 4.27
CA LEU A 190 -6.67 0.45 4.69
C LEU A 190 -7.00 0.54 6.18
N PHE A 191 -5.99 0.73 7.03
CA PHE A 191 -6.21 0.77 8.45
C PHE A 191 -6.88 2.07 8.90
N TYR A 192 -6.62 3.20 8.25
CA TYR A 192 -7.36 4.43 8.52
C TYR A 192 -8.86 4.26 8.26
N LEU A 193 -9.24 3.75 7.08
CA LEU A 193 -10.64 3.52 6.72
C LEU A 193 -11.29 2.48 7.62
N GLY A 194 -10.59 1.40 7.97
CA GLY A 194 -11.07 0.40 8.92
C GLY A 194 -11.38 1.00 10.30
N ASN A 195 -10.44 1.78 10.85
CA ASN A 195 -10.59 2.40 12.18
C ASN A 195 -11.71 3.46 12.22
N MET A 196 -11.77 4.36 11.22
CA MET A 196 -12.75 5.46 11.24
C MET A 196 -14.19 4.95 11.17
N GLN A 197 -14.41 3.80 10.54
CA GLN A 197 -15.73 3.19 10.41
C GLN A 197 -16.20 2.42 11.66
N TYR A 198 -15.29 2.17 12.61
CA TYR A 198 -15.61 1.56 13.91
C TYR A 198 -16.35 2.53 14.86
N THR A 199 -16.33 3.82 14.55
CA THR A 199 -16.86 4.88 15.44
C THR A 199 -18.38 5.13 15.28
N GLU A 200 -19.08 4.37 14.45
CA GLU A 200 -20.52 4.50 14.19
C GLU A 200 -21.39 3.43 14.90
N ASP A 201 -22.69 3.72 15.05
CA ASP A 201 -23.74 2.92 15.73
C ASP A 201 -23.91 1.44 15.24
N ASN A 202 -23.11 0.97 14.28
CA ASN A 202 -23.13 -0.39 13.74
C ASN A 202 -21.95 -1.27 14.21
N SER A 203 -21.17 -0.83 15.21
CA SER A 203 -19.90 -1.45 15.63
C SER A 203 -19.96 -2.97 15.80
N GLN A 204 -20.97 -3.53 16.48
CA GLN A 204 -21.08 -4.98 16.71
C GLN A 204 -21.22 -5.82 15.44
N ARG A 205 -21.91 -5.32 14.41
CA ARG A 205 -22.03 -6.08 13.14
C ARG A 205 -20.75 -5.98 12.33
N LEU A 206 -20.08 -4.82 12.38
CA LEU A 206 -18.80 -4.64 11.71
C LEU A 206 -17.73 -5.52 12.36
N GLU A 207 -17.72 -5.64 13.69
CA GLU A 207 -16.86 -6.56 14.46
C GLU A 207 -16.98 -8.01 13.97
N GLU A 208 -18.20 -8.54 13.79
CA GLU A 208 -18.42 -9.86 13.19
C GLU A 208 -17.81 -10.00 11.77
N GLY A 209 -17.78 -8.91 11.01
CA GLY A 209 -17.17 -8.86 9.69
C GLY A 209 -15.64 -8.88 9.74
N PHE A 210 -15.05 -8.19 10.71
CA PHE A 210 -13.60 -8.21 10.97
C PHE A 210 -13.15 -9.60 11.44
N ASP A 211 -13.88 -10.25 12.34
CA ASP A 211 -13.60 -11.63 12.78
C ASP A 211 -13.58 -12.64 11.61
N GLN A 212 -14.47 -12.43 10.62
CA GLN A 212 -14.51 -13.26 9.43
C GLN A 212 -13.34 -13.00 8.48
N MET A 213 -12.76 -11.81 8.54
CA MET A 213 -11.52 -11.45 7.88
C MET A 213 -10.33 -11.73 8.79
N LYS A 214 -10.12 -13.01 9.15
CA LYS A 214 -8.85 -13.47 9.76
C LYS A 214 -7.69 -12.73 9.11
N THR A 215 -7.00 -11.91 9.90
CA THR A 215 -6.27 -10.74 9.43
C THR A 215 -5.22 -11.18 8.43
N ALA A 216 -5.49 -10.86 7.18
CA ALA A 216 -4.66 -11.27 6.07
C ALA A 216 -3.44 -10.37 6.04
N GLY A 217 -2.36 -10.76 6.72
CA GLY A 217 -0.97 -10.66 6.25
C GLY A 217 -0.41 -9.30 5.79
N ASN A 218 -1.13 -8.19 5.85
CA ASN A 218 -0.72 -6.94 5.19
C ASN A 218 0.43 -6.23 5.92
N PRO A 219 0.43 -6.10 7.27
CA PRO A 219 1.57 -5.53 7.99
C PRO A 219 2.82 -6.40 7.83
N LYS A 220 2.66 -7.72 7.95
CA LYS A 220 3.74 -8.69 7.77
C LYS A 220 4.32 -8.64 6.35
N LEU A 221 3.48 -8.63 5.33
CA LEU A 221 3.87 -8.49 3.93
C LEU A 221 4.71 -7.23 3.74
N LEU A 222 4.25 -6.10 4.28
CA LEU A 222 4.99 -4.84 4.18
C LEU A 222 6.35 -4.92 4.87
N LEU A 223 6.44 -5.52 6.07
CA LEU A 223 7.71 -5.76 6.77
C LEU A 223 8.64 -6.69 5.97
N GLU A 224 8.12 -7.78 5.41
CA GLU A 224 8.89 -8.72 4.59
C GLU A 224 9.39 -8.08 3.30
N LEU A 225 8.59 -7.21 2.68
CA LEU A 225 9.00 -6.41 1.52
C LEU A 225 10.12 -5.45 1.90
N PHE A 226 9.94 -4.60 2.91
CA PHE A 226 11.00 -3.67 3.31
C PHE A 226 12.30 -4.41 3.71
N ALA A 227 12.19 -5.59 4.33
CA ALA A 227 13.34 -6.45 4.59
C ALA A 227 14.00 -6.97 3.31
N ALA A 228 13.23 -7.36 2.29
CA ALA A 228 13.75 -7.82 1.01
C ALA A 228 14.54 -6.73 0.25
N PHE A 229 14.27 -5.45 0.52
CA PHE A 229 14.98 -4.30 -0.07
C PHE A 229 16.04 -3.68 0.85
N ASP A 230 16.30 -4.25 2.02
CA ASP A 230 17.24 -3.69 3.02
C ASP A 230 16.84 -2.26 3.46
N ARG A 231 15.52 -2.01 3.55
CA ARG A 231 14.92 -0.70 3.89
C ARG A 231 14.29 -0.67 5.29
N MET A 232 14.61 -1.65 6.15
CA MET A 232 13.96 -1.79 7.46
C MET A 232 14.14 -0.59 8.40
N ASP A 233 15.26 0.12 8.30
CA ASP A 233 15.58 1.27 9.15
C ASP A 233 15.41 2.60 8.39
N GLU A 234 14.70 2.59 7.26
CA GLU A 234 14.48 3.77 6.46
C GLU A 234 13.66 4.82 7.25
N PRO A 235 14.17 6.06 7.36
CA PRO A 235 13.39 7.15 7.91
C PRO A 235 12.38 7.64 6.88
N ILE A 236 11.26 8.16 7.36
CA ILE A 236 10.31 8.92 6.55
C ILE A 236 10.30 10.37 7.04
N ARG A 237 10.21 11.33 6.12
CA ARG A 237 9.98 12.73 6.49
C ARG A 237 8.52 13.10 6.26
N LEU A 238 7.81 13.36 7.35
CA LEU A 238 6.39 13.69 7.34
C LEU A 238 6.16 14.97 8.13
N SER A 239 5.50 15.96 7.52
CA SER A 239 5.19 17.26 8.16
C SER A 239 6.42 17.96 8.75
N GLY A 240 7.58 17.82 8.12
CA GLY A 240 8.85 18.43 8.58
C GLY A 240 9.59 17.65 9.67
N GLU A 241 9.01 16.57 10.20
CA GLU A 241 9.62 15.71 11.21
C GLU A 241 10.15 14.41 10.58
N THR A 242 11.26 13.90 11.11
CA THR A 242 11.82 12.61 10.71
C THR A 242 11.33 11.55 11.70
N GLN A 243 10.74 10.48 11.17
CA GLN A 243 10.19 9.37 11.94
C GLN A 243 10.71 8.03 11.39
N GLU A 244 10.66 6.97 12.19
CA GLU A 244 10.90 5.61 11.69
C GLU A 244 9.71 5.17 10.83
N LYS A 245 9.94 4.93 9.52
CA LYS A 245 8.88 4.65 8.55
C LYS A 245 8.01 3.46 8.98
N LEU A 246 8.65 2.36 9.39
CA LEU A 246 7.97 1.12 9.75
C LEU A 246 7.53 1.00 11.21
N ALA A 247 7.76 2.01 12.06
CA ALA A 247 7.43 1.89 13.49
C ALA A 247 5.94 1.56 13.71
N VAL A 248 5.04 2.28 13.04
CA VAL A 248 3.59 2.02 13.15
C VAL A 248 3.19 0.65 12.59
N ILE A 249 3.90 0.17 11.56
CA ILE A 249 3.62 -1.12 10.91
C ILE A 249 4.07 -2.27 11.81
N ARG A 250 5.19 -2.13 12.52
CA ARG A 250 5.64 -3.09 13.53
C ARG A 250 4.67 -3.17 14.69
N GLU A 251 4.26 -2.02 15.24
CA GLU A 251 3.28 -1.96 16.33
C GLU A 251 1.94 -2.62 15.93
N LEU A 252 1.48 -2.34 14.70
CA LEU A 252 0.30 -2.96 14.13
C LEU A 252 0.44 -4.50 14.01
N TYR A 253 1.57 -4.98 13.49
CA TYR A 253 1.83 -6.42 13.37
C TYR A 253 1.90 -7.12 14.75
N GLU A 254 2.57 -6.49 15.72
CA GLU A 254 2.71 -7.03 17.07
C GLU A 254 1.37 -7.09 17.81
N LEU A 255 0.51 -6.07 17.64
CA LEU A 255 -0.81 -6.03 18.25
C LEU A 255 -1.74 -7.08 17.64
N ASP A 256 -1.76 -7.20 16.31
CA ASP A 256 -2.51 -8.23 15.58
C ASP A 256 -2.08 -9.65 16.00
N GLU A 257 -0.78 -9.94 16.09
CA GLU A 257 -0.32 -11.25 16.59
C GLU A 257 -0.67 -11.50 18.05
N ALA A 258 -0.64 -10.47 18.91
CA ALA A 258 -0.97 -10.62 20.33
C ALA A 258 -2.45 -10.96 20.52
N ASP A 259 -3.32 -10.30 19.76
CA ASP A 259 -4.76 -10.49 19.75
C ASP A 259 -5.13 -11.88 19.19
N GLU A 260 -4.66 -12.23 17.99
CA GLU A 260 -4.93 -13.53 17.37
C GLU A 260 -4.43 -14.73 18.19
N SER A 261 -3.31 -14.55 18.91
CA SER A 261 -2.74 -15.61 19.76
C SER A 261 -3.38 -15.71 21.14
N GLY A 262 -4.34 -14.84 21.47
CA GLY A 262 -5.00 -14.79 22.77
C GLY A 262 -4.05 -14.44 23.92
N LYS A 263 -2.95 -13.74 23.61
CA LYS A 263 -1.98 -13.24 24.61
C LYS A 263 -2.46 -11.98 25.31
N MET A 264 -3.50 -11.36 24.78
CA MET A 264 -4.11 -10.12 25.24
C MET A 264 -5.63 -10.33 25.29
N THR A 265 -6.30 -9.77 26.28
CA THR A 265 -7.78 -9.73 26.29
C THR A 265 -8.28 -8.54 25.49
N ASP A 266 -9.54 -8.57 25.03
CA ASP A 266 -10.18 -7.45 24.33
C ASP A 266 -10.07 -6.14 25.14
N GLU A 267 -10.27 -6.21 26.47
CA GLU A 267 -10.16 -5.07 27.39
C GLU A 267 -8.73 -4.47 27.44
N GLU A 268 -7.71 -5.30 27.25
CA GLU A 268 -6.30 -4.87 27.17
C GLU A 268 -5.95 -4.34 25.76
N ALA A 269 -6.54 -4.93 24.71
CA ALA A 269 -6.26 -4.61 23.31
C ALA A 269 -6.94 -3.31 22.85
N ASP A 270 -8.19 -3.06 23.26
CA ASP A 270 -8.99 -1.90 22.90
C ASP A 270 -8.25 -0.55 23.00
N PRO A 271 -7.66 -0.18 24.16
CA PRO A 271 -6.95 1.10 24.27
C PRO A 271 -5.71 1.18 23.38
N LEU A 272 -5.07 0.04 23.06
CA LEU A 272 -3.92 -0.01 22.16
C LEU A 272 -4.35 0.18 20.72
N TRP A 273 -5.43 -0.48 20.29
CA TRP A 273 -6.03 -0.30 18.97
C TRP A 273 -6.48 1.15 18.74
N VAL A 274 -7.10 1.79 19.74
CA VAL A 274 -7.47 3.21 19.68
C VAL A 274 -6.23 4.12 19.53
N ALA A 275 -5.18 3.88 20.31
CA ALA A 275 -3.94 4.65 20.23
C ALA A 275 -3.25 4.47 18.87
N LEU A 276 -3.23 3.25 18.35
CA LEU A 276 -2.69 2.91 17.03
C LEU A 276 -3.48 3.59 15.91
N GLY A 277 -4.82 3.57 15.98
CA GLY A 277 -5.69 4.27 15.04
C GLY A 277 -5.40 5.78 14.98
N ALA A 278 -5.14 6.42 16.13
CA ALA A 278 -4.75 7.82 16.18
C ALA A 278 -3.37 8.07 15.51
N LYS A 279 -2.40 7.18 15.70
CA LYS A 279 -1.09 7.26 15.02
C LYS A 279 -1.23 7.12 13.51
N ILE A 280 -2.02 6.14 13.06
CA ILE A 280 -2.29 5.91 11.63
C ILE A 280 -2.97 7.13 11.00
N ALA A 281 -3.97 7.71 11.68
CA ALA A 281 -4.62 8.94 11.24
C ALA A 281 -3.64 10.12 11.13
N ALA A 282 -2.71 10.27 12.08
CA ALA A 282 -1.67 11.31 12.04
C ALA A 282 -0.67 11.11 10.90
N ILE A 283 -0.24 9.87 10.64
CA ILE A 283 0.65 9.53 9.52
C ILE A 283 -0.05 9.82 8.20
N ARG A 284 -1.31 9.36 8.03
CA ARG A 284 -2.12 9.67 6.86
C ARG A 284 -2.24 11.18 6.65
N ALA A 285 -2.63 11.92 7.69
CA ALA A 285 -2.74 13.38 7.60
C ALA A 285 -1.42 14.02 7.14
N SER A 286 -0.28 13.49 7.58
CA SER A 286 1.03 14.00 7.20
C SER A 286 1.45 13.63 5.77
N ILE A 287 1.05 12.46 5.26
CA ILE A 287 1.19 12.11 3.83
C ILE A 287 0.41 13.14 2.98
N LEU A 288 -0.77 13.54 3.44
CA LEU A 288 -1.69 14.41 2.71
C LEU A 288 -1.45 15.91 2.95
N THR A 289 -0.45 16.28 3.75
CA THR A 289 -0.15 17.68 4.08
C THR A 289 1.08 18.14 3.30
N PRO A 290 0.96 19.16 2.43
CA PRO A 290 2.10 19.80 1.79
C PRO A 290 3.15 20.26 2.80
N SER A 291 4.42 20.04 2.49
CA SER A 291 5.52 20.62 3.27
C SER A 291 5.39 22.16 3.28
N ALA A 292 5.60 22.78 4.43
CA ALA A 292 5.59 24.24 4.53
C ALA A 292 6.73 24.84 3.68
N GLU A 293 6.39 25.75 2.77
CA GLU A 293 7.35 26.53 1.96
C GLU A 293 8.26 27.43 2.82
#